data_AF-A0A958XDH4-F1
#
_entry.id   AF-A0A958XDH4-F1
#
_cell.length_a   1.000
_cell.length_b   1.000
_cell.length_c   1.000
_cell.angle_alpha   90.00
_cell.angle_beta   90.00
_cell.angle_gamma   90.00
#
_symmetry.space_group_name_H-M   'P 1'
#
loop_
_entity.id
_entity.type
_entity.pdbx_description
1 polymer ?
#
loop_
_entity_poly.entity_id
_entity_poly.type
_entity_poly.pdbx_seq_one_letter_code
_entity_poly.pdbx_strand_id
1 'polypeptide(L)'
;QTNLVGDVRIENPKVTMRISNSWGFPTRGKIKYLSFIGQNGEEIPLVSSVFQDSAIDFNYPSFALGEVGQTKYTDIYLDETNSNIADIFNSQPTRLIYEVDGISNAQNDPSIIGFLTDSSVISLAMRVELLLEGSARNFGAEQTLDLNFGDFNDIDTAKIEQVEFKIVTENGTPVSTTLQMYFLDDNGQAIDSLFTGDPRFIMEAAPVNSNGVASGITRTESFVTMDADRFDRVRRAKKAFLKTAFTTAQNGDIPVKLLATDQTTIKMGLKVKTRLGGE
;
A
#
# COMPACT_ATOMS: atom_id res chain seq x y z
N GLN A 1 -5.22 18.07 13.14
CA GLN A 1 -6.40 17.18 13.15
C GLN A 1 -6.21 16.18 14.28
N THR A 2 -7.12 16.09 15.25
CA THR A 2 -6.94 15.35 16.52
C THR A 2 -7.92 14.21 16.74
N ASN A 3 -8.52 13.63 15.70
CA ASN A 3 -9.18 12.32 15.81
C ASN A 3 -9.10 11.62 14.45
N LEU A 4 -8.10 10.76 14.32
CA LEU A 4 -7.97 9.78 13.24
C LEU A 4 -8.89 8.61 13.60
N VAL A 5 -9.90 8.30 12.78
CA VAL A 5 -10.69 7.08 12.91
C VAL A 5 -10.48 6.27 11.64
N GLY A 6 -9.60 5.28 11.74
CA GLY A 6 -9.28 4.37 10.66
C GLY A 6 -8.42 3.24 11.23
N ASP A 7 -9.04 2.09 11.48
CA ASP A 7 -8.37 0.90 11.99
C ASP A 7 -7.82 0.11 10.80
N VAL A 8 -6.76 0.64 10.17
CA VAL A 8 -6.02 -0.12 9.16
C VAL A 8 -5.22 -1.18 9.88
N ARG A 9 -5.66 -2.44 9.78
CA ARG A 9 -5.03 -3.62 10.36
C ARG A 9 -4.44 -4.48 9.25
N ILE A 10 -3.38 -5.20 9.56
CA ILE A 10 -2.86 -6.26 8.70
C ILE A 10 -3.45 -7.57 9.24
N GLU A 11 -4.40 -8.16 8.53
CA GLU A 11 -5.06 -9.40 8.99
C GLU A 11 -4.23 -10.64 8.65
N ASN A 12 -3.89 -10.83 7.38
CA ASN A 12 -3.23 -12.05 6.92
C ASN A 12 -1.89 -11.77 6.21
N PRO A 13 -0.84 -11.37 6.95
CA PRO A 13 0.49 -11.26 6.38
C PRO A 13 1.08 -12.65 6.12
N LYS A 14 1.73 -12.81 4.97
CA LYS A 14 2.46 -14.02 4.63
C LYS A 14 3.95 -13.73 4.56
N VAL A 15 4.75 -14.54 5.23
CA VAL A 15 6.21 -14.46 5.17
C VAL A 15 6.76 -15.75 4.62
N THR A 16 7.65 -15.63 3.64
CA THR A 16 8.46 -16.75 3.15
C THR A 16 9.91 -16.49 3.52
N MET A 17 10.49 -17.37 4.32
CA MET A 17 11.91 -17.38 4.62
C MET A 17 12.58 -18.46 3.77
N ARG A 18 13.48 -18.08 2.88
CA ARG A 18 14.23 -18.98 2.02
C ARG A 18 15.68 -19.07 2.50
N ILE A 19 16.08 -20.25 2.96
CA ILE A 19 17.49 -20.58 3.20
C ILE A 19 18.07 -21.12 1.90
N SER A 20 19.15 -20.50 1.44
CA SER A 20 20.00 -21.00 0.35
C SER A 20 21.22 -21.65 0.97
N ASN A 21 21.46 -22.93 0.70
CA ASN A 21 22.57 -23.68 1.27
C ASN A 21 23.35 -24.43 0.19
N SER A 22 24.65 -24.16 0.10
CA SER A 22 25.59 -24.84 -0.80
C SER A 22 26.67 -25.63 -0.06
N TRP A 23 26.50 -25.82 1.25
CA TRP A 23 27.32 -26.71 2.05
C TRP A 23 26.91 -28.15 1.78
N GLY A 24 27.85 -29.01 1.43
CA GLY A 24 27.59 -30.36 0.97
C GLY A 24 27.29 -31.39 2.07
N PHE A 25 26.77 -30.97 3.22
CA PHE A 25 26.55 -31.83 4.38
C PHE A 25 25.30 -31.42 5.17
N PRO A 26 24.71 -32.34 5.95
CA PRO A 26 23.53 -32.07 6.76
C PRO A 26 23.80 -30.91 7.71
N THR A 27 23.03 -29.83 7.57
CA THR A 27 23.16 -28.63 8.41
C THR A 27 21.82 -28.35 9.05
N ARG A 28 21.80 -28.27 10.38
CA ARG A 28 20.60 -27.92 11.16
C ARG A 28 20.77 -26.54 11.77
N GLY A 29 19.88 -25.62 11.46
CA GLY A 29 19.77 -24.34 12.17
C GLY A 29 19.05 -24.55 13.49
N LYS A 30 19.66 -24.18 14.61
CA LYS A 30 19.05 -24.13 15.93
C LYS A 30 18.81 -22.67 16.32
N ILE A 31 17.55 -22.28 16.36
CA ILE A 31 17.10 -20.93 16.67
C ILE A 31 17.21 -20.74 18.18
N LYS A 32 18.12 -19.86 18.61
CA LYS A 32 18.26 -19.45 20.01
C LYS A 32 17.36 -18.27 20.32
N TYR A 33 17.29 -17.36 19.36
CA TYR A 33 16.55 -16.13 19.49
C TYR A 33 16.03 -15.68 18.13
N LEU A 34 14.77 -15.27 18.06
CA LEU A 34 14.18 -14.68 16.86
C LEU A 34 13.05 -13.75 17.30
N SER A 35 13.26 -12.45 17.15
CA SER A 35 12.40 -11.42 17.73
C SER A 35 12.38 -10.16 16.87
N PHE A 36 11.31 -9.39 16.96
CA PHE A 36 11.11 -8.15 16.20
C PHE A 36 10.97 -6.97 17.15
N ILE A 37 11.51 -5.81 16.77
CA ILE A 37 11.31 -4.56 17.51
C ILE A 37 10.28 -3.71 16.78
N GLY A 38 9.13 -3.46 17.42
CA GLY A 38 8.05 -2.59 16.95
C GLY A 38 8.45 -1.12 16.91
N GLN A 39 7.65 -0.29 16.25
CA GLN A 39 7.89 1.16 16.16
C GLN A 39 7.86 1.84 17.55
N ASN A 40 7.08 1.30 18.48
CA ASN A 40 7.00 1.72 19.87
C ASN A 40 8.21 1.27 20.73
N GLY A 41 9.15 0.51 20.15
CA GLY A 41 10.30 -0.07 20.85
C GLY A 41 10.01 -1.37 21.60
N GLU A 42 8.77 -1.89 21.52
CA GLU A 42 8.41 -3.17 22.09
C GLU A 42 9.09 -4.31 21.35
N GLU A 43 9.59 -5.28 22.11
CA GLU A 43 10.19 -6.48 21.58
C GLU A 43 9.17 -7.62 21.56
N ILE A 44 8.91 -8.15 20.36
CA ILE A 44 7.90 -9.18 20.11
C ILE A 44 8.62 -10.44 19.58
N PRO A 45 8.76 -11.50 20.39
CA PRO A 45 9.38 -12.74 19.93
C PRO A 45 8.51 -13.42 18.88
N LEU A 46 9.15 -14.03 17.88
CA LEU A 46 8.43 -14.88 16.93
C LEU A 46 8.02 -16.18 17.62
N VAL A 47 6.71 -16.41 17.68
CA VAL A 47 6.12 -17.67 18.11
C VAL A 47 5.58 -18.35 16.87
N SER A 48 6.06 -19.56 16.58
CA SER A 48 5.59 -20.33 15.44
C SER A 48 5.65 -21.83 15.71
N SER A 49 4.65 -22.56 15.21
CA SER A 49 4.60 -24.02 15.25
C SER A 49 5.48 -24.69 14.19
N VAL A 50 6.03 -23.92 13.23
CA VAL A 50 6.87 -24.43 12.14
C VAL A 50 8.24 -24.89 12.65
N PHE A 51 8.77 -24.25 13.70
CA PHE A 51 10.08 -24.57 14.26
C PHE A 51 9.97 -25.60 15.40
N GLN A 52 9.83 -26.87 15.03
CA GLN A 52 9.85 -27.97 16.00
C GLN A 52 11.19 -27.98 16.76
N ASP A 53 11.13 -28.03 18.09
CA ASP A 53 12.28 -27.96 18.99
C ASP A 53 13.21 -26.75 18.73
N SER A 54 12.66 -25.65 18.21
CA SER A 54 13.40 -24.46 17.79
C SER A 54 14.52 -24.78 16.80
N ALA A 55 14.30 -25.74 15.91
CA ALA A 55 15.28 -26.16 14.91
C ALA A 55 14.67 -26.39 13.53
N ILE A 56 15.51 -26.33 12.51
CA ILE A 56 15.15 -26.67 11.14
C ILE A 56 16.34 -27.27 10.39
N ASP A 57 16.08 -28.33 9.61
CA ASP A 57 17.08 -28.92 8.72
C ASP A 57 17.10 -28.17 7.38
N PHE A 58 18.30 -27.81 6.93
CA PHE A 58 18.49 -27.19 5.64
C PHE A 58 18.72 -28.26 4.57
N ASN A 59 18.04 -28.13 3.44
CA ASN A 59 18.33 -28.90 2.25
C ASN A 59 19.78 -28.60 1.83
N TYR A 60 20.50 -29.61 1.37
CA TYR A 60 21.93 -29.50 1.07
C TYR A 60 22.28 -30.31 -0.18
N PRO A 61 23.25 -29.86 -1.00
CA PRO A 61 23.73 -30.63 -2.15
C PRO A 61 24.52 -31.88 -1.71
N SER A 62 24.37 -32.99 -2.42
CA SER A 62 25.03 -34.26 -2.10
C SER A 62 26.28 -34.53 -2.95
N PHE A 63 27.37 -34.94 -2.30
CA PHE A 63 28.57 -35.41 -2.99
C PHE A 63 28.29 -36.66 -3.83
N ALA A 64 27.53 -37.62 -3.28
CA ALA A 64 27.22 -38.88 -3.95
C ALA A 64 26.38 -38.70 -5.22
N LEU A 65 25.67 -37.58 -5.33
CA LEU A 65 24.89 -37.19 -6.51
C LEU A 65 25.64 -36.25 -7.45
N GLY A 66 26.90 -35.91 -7.17
CA GLY A 66 27.70 -35.00 -8.00
C GLY A 66 27.24 -33.54 -7.96
N GLU A 67 26.66 -33.08 -6.86
CA GLU A 67 26.04 -31.75 -6.75
C GLU A 67 27.00 -30.67 -6.23
N VAL A 68 28.31 -30.89 -6.31
CA VAL A 68 29.33 -29.91 -5.90
C VAL A 68 29.15 -28.62 -6.71
N GLY A 69 29.10 -27.48 -6.01
CA GLY A 69 28.83 -26.16 -6.60
C GLY A 69 27.35 -25.82 -6.79
N GLN A 70 26.42 -26.73 -6.49
CA GLN A 70 24.98 -26.43 -6.48
C GLN A 70 24.54 -25.77 -5.16
N THR A 71 23.41 -25.09 -5.21
CA THR A 71 22.71 -24.56 -4.03
C THR A 71 21.35 -25.24 -3.92
N LYS A 72 21.00 -25.72 -2.72
CA LYS A 72 19.66 -26.21 -2.40
C LYS A 72 18.93 -25.20 -1.53
N TYR A 73 17.61 -25.23 -1.60
CA TYR A 73 16.75 -24.25 -0.94
C TYR A 73 15.82 -24.92 0.07
N THR A 74 15.67 -24.31 1.25
CA THR A 74 14.63 -24.64 2.23
C THR A 74 13.72 -23.43 2.37
N ASP A 75 12.43 -23.61 2.08
CA ASP A 75 11.41 -22.57 2.24
C ASP A 75 10.58 -22.83 3.51
N ILE A 76 10.46 -21.80 4.33
CA ILE A 76 9.61 -21.76 5.53
C ILE A 76 8.50 -20.75 5.24
N TYR A 77 7.25 -21.16 5.48
CA TYR A 77 6.08 -20.31 5.28
C TYR A 77 5.47 -19.98 6.64
N LEU A 78 5.32 -18.69 6.92
CA LEU A 78 4.67 -18.17 8.12
C LEU A 78 3.42 -17.39 7.73
N ASP A 79 2.32 -17.66 8.42
CA ASP A 79 1.05 -16.94 8.33
C ASP A 79 0.35 -16.92 9.71
N GLU A 80 -0.85 -16.36 9.75
CA GLU A 80 -1.67 -16.27 10.97
C GLU A 80 -2.05 -17.63 11.59
N THR A 81 -1.99 -18.72 10.82
CA THR A 81 -2.42 -20.05 11.27
C THR A 81 -1.30 -20.79 12.00
N ASN A 82 -0.05 -20.41 11.75
CA ASN A 82 1.12 -21.11 12.25
C ASN A 82 2.12 -20.20 12.99
N SER A 83 1.81 -18.91 13.13
CA SER A 83 2.67 -17.94 13.81
C SER A 83 1.94 -16.69 14.29
N ASN A 84 2.59 -15.91 15.17
CA ASN A 84 2.12 -14.58 15.59
C ASN A 84 2.53 -13.45 14.64
N ILE A 85 2.74 -13.75 13.36
CA ILE A 85 3.30 -12.78 12.41
C ILE A 85 2.38 -11.58 12.13
N ALA A 86 1.07 -11.74 12.31
CA ALA A 86 0.11 -10.64 12.27
C ALA A 86 0.35 -9.62 13.39
N ASP A 87 0.55 -10.06 14.63
CA ASP A 87 0.84 -9.17 15.77
C ASP A 87 2.14 -8.40 15.54
N ILE A 88 3.16 -9.10 15.05
CA ILE A 88 4.46 -8.50 14.71
C ILE A 88 4.29 -7.39 13.68
N PHE A 89 3.59 -7.62 12.55
CA PHE A 89 3.44 -6.58 11.53
C PHE A 89 2.51 -5.43 11.94
N ASN A 90 1.48 -5.69 12.73
CA ASN A 90 0.64 -4.63 13.29
C ASN A 90 1.39 -3.74 14.30
N SER A 91 2.50 -4.21 14.88
CA SER A 91 3.42 -3.37 15.68
C SER A 91 4.32 -2.45 14.85
N GLN A 92 4.24 -2.52 13.51
CA GLN A 92 5.10 -1.81 12.56
C GLN A 92 6.59 -2.08 12.85
N PRO A 93 7.08 -3.31 12.60
CA PRO A 93 8.39 -3.74 13.03
C PRO A 93 9.48 -3.00 12.24
N THR A 94 10.49 -2.54 12.96
CA THR A 94 11.62 -1.76 12.40
C THR A 94 12.91 -2.56 12.33
N ARG A 95 13.04 -3.61 13.16
CA ARG A 95 14.26 -4.44 13.27
C ARG A 95 13.90 -5.89 13.53
N LEU A 96 14.69 -6.80 12.95
CA LEU A 96 14.73 -8.23 13.29
C LEU A 96 16.00 -8.51 14.08
N ILE A 97 15.86 -9.16 15.23
CA ILE A 97 16.95 -9.67 16.07
C ILE A 97 16.93 -11.19 15.97
N TYR A 98 18.07 -11.78 15.63
CA TYR A 98 18.17 -13.23 15.46
C TYR A 98 19.50 -13.77 15.99
N GLU A 99 19.44 -14.97 16.55
CA GLU A 99 20.60 -15.78 16.91
C GLU A 99 20.29 -17.23 16.52
N VAL A 100 21.09 -17.76 15.60
CA VAL A 100 20.91 -19.11 15.03
C VAL A 100 22.26 -19.81 15.03
N ASP A 101 22.33 -20.95 15.72
CA ASP A 101 23.48 -21.85 15.67
C ASP A 101 23.36 -22.79 14.48
N GLY A 102 24.43 -22.95 13.70
CA GLY A 102 24.53 -23.99 12.68
C GLY A 102 25.16 -25.26 13.25
N ILE A 103 24.41 -26.37 13.30
CA ILE A 103 24.92 -27.69 13.66
C ILE A 103 25.32 -28.41 12.38
N SER A 104 26.63 -28.58 12.17
CA SER A 104 27.17 -29.37 11.07
C SER A 104 26.99 -30.87 11.30
N ASN A 105 26.84 -31.63 10.22
CA ASN A 105 26.63 -33.08 10.23
C ASN A 105 25.48 -33.51 11.16
N ALA A 106 24.38 -32.75 11.17
CA ALA A 106 23.29 -32.90 12.14
C ALA A 106 22.63 -34.29 12.19
N GLN A 107 22.82 -35.11 11.15
CA GLN A 107 22.32 -36.49 11.07
C GLN A 107 23.25 -37.51 11.75
N ASN A 108 24.49 -37.13 12.08
CA ASN A 108 25.54 -38.01 12.64
C ASN A 108 25.75 -39.31 11.84
N ASP A 109 25.53 -39.26 10.52
CA ASP A 109 25.71 -40.41 9.64
C ASP A 109 27.14 -40.39 9.05
N PRO A 110 28.02 -41.34 9.44
CA PRO A 110 29.40 -41.38 8.96
C PRO A 110 29.53 -41.80 7.49
N SER A 111 28.44 -42.27 6.86
CA SER A 111 28.43 -42.61 5.43
C SER A 111 28.32 -41.40 4.51
N ILE A 112 27.91 -40.24 5.06
CA ILE A 112 27.77 -39.00 4.30
C ILE A 112 29.14 -38.33 4.15
N ILE A 113 29.63 -38.28 2.91
CA ILE A 113 30.82 -37.51 2.56
C ILE A 113 30.40 -36.06 2.31
N GLY A 114 30.76 -35.17 3.23
CA GLY A 114 30.52 -33.74 3.13
C GLY A 114 31.54 -33.01 2.26
N PHE A 115 31.15 -31.85 1.73
CA PHE A 115 32.08 -30.91 1.09
C PHE A 115 31.77 -29.45 1.48
N LEU A 116 32.79 -28.60 1.44
CA LEU A 116 32.68 -27.16 1.55
C LEU A 116 33.76 -26.54 0.65
N THR A 117 33.37 -25.64 -0.25
CA THR A 117 34.31 -24.94 -1.14
C THR A 117 34.48 -23.49 -0.72
N ASP A 118 35.43 -22.79 -1.33
CA ASP A 118 35.62 -21.34 -1.20
C ASP A 118 34.42 -20.53 -1.71
N SER A 119 33.61 -21.11 -2.60
CA SER A 119 32.37 -20.54 -3.13
C SER A 119 31.10 -20.94 -2.35
N SER A 120 31.22 -21.80 -1.34
CA SER A 120 30.07 -22.28 -0.57
C SER A 120 29.51 -21.20 0.36
N VAL A 121 28.24 -20.86 0.19
CA VAL A 121 27.46 -19.90 0.96
C VAL A 121 26.26 -20.56 1.63
N ILE A 122 25.93 -20.08 2.82
CA ILE A 122 24.60 -20.19 3.42
C ILE A 122 24.02 -18.78 3.57
N SER A 123 22.79 -18.55 3.12
CA SER A 123 22.13 -17.24 3.20
C SER A 123 20.64 -17.37 3.46
N LEU A 124 20.08 -16.34 4.11
CA LEU A 124 18.65 -16.21 4.39
C LEU A 124 18.08 -15.05 3.56
N ALA A 125 17.03 -15.32 2.79
CA ALA A 125 16.22 -14.31 2.15
C ALA A 125 14.82 -14.32 2.73
N MET A 126 14.25 -13.14 2.99
CA MET A 126 12.87 -13.00 3.48
C MET A 126 12.04 -12.27 2.43
N ARG A 127 10.85 -12.82 2.13
CA ARG A 127 9.80 -12.16 1.35
C ARG A 127 8.58 -11.99 2.24
N VAL A 128 8.03 -10.78 2.26
CA VAL A 128 6.82 -10.44 3.00
C VAL A 128 5.75 -10.04 1.99
N GLU A 129 4.58 -10.64 2.10
CA GLU A 129 3.38 -10.29 1.35
C GLU A 129 2.36 -9.74 2.33
N LEU A 130 2.12 -8.44 2.26
CA LEU A 130 1.11 -7.75 3.05
C LEU A 130 -0.11 -7.51 2.18
N LEU A 131 -1.22 -8.13 2.52
CA LEU A 131 -2.52 -7.73 2.00
C LEU A 131 -3.04 -6.61 2.89
N LEU A 132 -3.25 -5.44 2.30
CA LEU A 132 -3.93 -4.34 2.98
C LEU A 132 -5.41 -4.71 3.07
N GLU A 133 -5.82 -5.23 4.21
CA GLU A 133 -7.17 -5.72 4.46
C GLU A 133 -7.75 -5.03 5.69
N GLY A 134 -8.81 -4.25 5.51
CA GLY A 134 -9.41 -3.53 6.62
C GLY A 134 -10.60 -2.69 6.22
N SER A 135 -11.14 -1.95 7.18
CA SER A 135 -12.24 -1.01 6.98
C SER A 135 -11.83 0.39 7.42
N ALA A 136 -12.31 1.39 6.70
CA ALA A 136 -12.06 2.78 7.04
C ALA A 136 -13.31 3.61 6.79
N ARG A 137 -13.56 4.59 7.65
CA ARG A 137 -14.65 5.56 7.50
C ARG A 137 -14.11 6.96 7.67
N ASN A 138 -14.36 7.81 6.67
CA ASN A 138 -13.94 9.21 6.70
C ASN A 138 -12.45 9.38 7.01
N PHE A 139 -11.61 8.48 6.50
CA PHE A 139 -10.16 8.56 6.65
C PHE A 139 -9.66 9.77 5.88
N GLY A 140 -9.33 10.84 6.62
CA GLY A 140 -8.98 12.13 6.05
C GLY A 140 -7.57 12.14 5.46
N ALA A 141 -7.42 12.77 4.31
CA ALA A 141 -6.12 13.12 3.75
C ALA A 141 -6.14 14.54 3.21
N GLU A 142 -4.99 15.20 3.28
CA GLU A 142 -4.80 16.56 2.80
C GLU A 142 -3.56 16.60 1.93
N GLN A 143 -3.67 17.23 0.76
CA GLN A 143 -2.56 17.33 -0.19
C GLN A 143 -2.57 18.70 -0.87
N THR A 144 -1.39 19.31 -0.99
CA THR A 144 -1.21 20.50 -1.83
C THR A 144 -0.53 20.08 -3.12
N LEU A 145 -1.02 20.59 -4.24
CA LEU A 145 -0.48 20.36 -5.58
C LEU A 145 -0.39 21.66 -6.37
N ASP A 146 0.61 21.76 -7.23
CA ASP A 146 0.75 22.90 -8.13
C ASP A 146 -0.33 22.85 -9.21
N LEU A 147 -0.90 24.01 -9.51
CA LEU A 147 -1.92 24.19 -10.54
C LEU A 147 -1.42 25.14 -11.62
N ASN A 148 -1.74 24.80 -12.86
CA ASN A 148 -1.54 25.67 -14.01
C ASN A 148 -2.74 25.58 -14.94
N PHE A 149 -3.43 26.70 -15.13
CA PHE A 149 -4.60 26.80 -16.02
C PHE A 149 -4.24 26.99 -17.49
N GLY A 150 -2.95 27.06 -17.84
CA GLY A 150 -2.48 27.17 -19.23
C GLY A 150 -3.13 28.34 -19.96
N ASP A 151 -3.68 28.08 -21.15
CA ASP A 151 -4.31 29.09 -22.02
C ASP A 151 -5.54 29.77 -21.38
N PHE A 152 -6.12 29.20 -20.33
CA PHE A 152 -7.22 29.84 -19.59
C PHE A 152 -6.74 31.00 -18.71
N ASN A 153 -5.43 31.22 -18.56
CA ASN A 153 -4.88 32.39 -17.86
C ASN A 153 -5.12 33.71 -18.60
N ASP A 154 -5.33 33.67 -19.91
CA ASP A 154 -5.41 34.89 -20.74
C ASP A 154 -6.80 35.08 -21.38
N ILE A 155 -7.79 34.28 -20.99
CA ILE A 155 -9.16 34.40 -21.51
C ILE A 155 -9.82 35.69 -21.00
N ASP A 156 -10.49 36.40 -21.93
CA ASP A 156 -11.31 37.56 -21.60
C ASP A 156 -12.60 37.11 -20.88
N THR A 157 -12.57 37.22 -19.55
CA THR A 157 -13.67 36.79 -18.68
C THR A 157 -14.95 37.59 -18.88
N ALA A 158 -14.90 38.79 -19.48
CA ALA A 158 -16.09 39.57 -19.81
C ALA A 158 -16.98 38.88 -20.87
N LYS A 159 -16.39 37.95 -21.64
CA LYS A 159 -17.11 37.14 -22.65
C LYS A 159 -17.60 35.81 -22.10
N ILE A 160 -17.28 35.47 -20.86
CA ILE A 160 -17.71 34.21 -20.23
C ILE A 160 -19.11 34.40 -19.62
N GLU A 161 -20.02 33.50 -19.98
CA GLU A 161 -21.35 33.43 -19.38
C GLU A 161 -21.37 32.46 -18.20
N GLN A 162 -20.71 31.31 -18.35
CA GLN A 162 -20.73 30.24 -17.36
C GLN A 162 -19.51 29.33 -17.56
N VAL A 163 -19.00 28.81 -16.44
CA VAL A 163 -17.95 27.78 -16.44
C VAL A 163 -18.46 26.55 -15.71
N GLU A 164 -18.16 25.38 -16.23
CA GLU A 164 -18.48 24.11 -15.61
C GLU A 164 -17.23 23.23 -15.54
N PHE A 165 -16.83 22.87 -14.32
CA PHE A 165 -15.86 21.81 -14.12
C PHE A 165 -16.58 20.47 -14.17
N LYS A 166 -16.05 19.54 -14.96
CA LYS A 166 -16.49 18.15 -14.99
C LYS A 166 -15.40 17.27 -14.38
N ILE A 167 -15.74 16.57 -13.32
CA ILE A 167 -14.90 15.54 -12.71
C ILE A 167 -15.46 14.19 -13.14
N VAL A 168 -14.61 13.33 -13.68
CA VAL A 168 -14.94 11.95 -14.02
C VAL A 168 -13.99 11.06 -13.26
N THR A 169 -14.54 10.17 -12.45
CA THR A 169 -13.79 9.14 -11.74
C THR A 169 -14.17 7.77 -12.28
N GLU A 170 -13.18 6.94 -12.52
CA GLU A 170 -13.32 5.52 -12.87
C GLU A 170 -12.53 4.75 -11.83
N ASN A 171 -13.24 4.15 -10.87
CA ASN A 171 -12.64 3.60 -9.68
C ASN A 171 -12.80 2.08 -9.64
N GLY A 172 -11.68 1.37 -9.71
CA GLY A 172 -11.58 -0.08 -9.52
C GLY A 172 -11.13 -0.48 -8.12
N THR A 173 -11.02 0.47 -7.18
CA THR A 173 -10.67 0.18 -5.77
C THR A 173 -11.93 0.06 -4.91
N PRO A 174 -11.90 -0.70 -3.80
CA PRO A 174 -13.01 -0.80 -2.85
C PRO A 174 -13.13 0.42 -1.93
N VAL A 175 -12.72 1.61 -2.38
CA VAL A 175 -12.68 2.85 -1.58
C VAL A 175 -13.41 3.95 -2.31
N SER A 176 -14.35 4.59 -1.62
CA SER A 176 -15.04 5.80 -2.08
C SER A 176 -14.35 7.05 -1.54
N THR A 177 -14.63 8.22 -2.13
CA THR A 177 -14.00 9.48 -1.74
C THR A 177 -14.92 10.68 -1.82
N THR A 178 -14.85 11.51 -0.77
CA THR A 178 -15.30 12.90 -0.80
C THR A 178 -14.12 13.85 -1.02
N LEU A 179 -14.37 14.97 -1.71
CA LEU A 179 -13.38 15.97 -2.05
C LEU A 179 -13.91 17.38 -1.76
N GLN A 180 -13.05 18.20 -1.17
CA GLN A 180 -13.06 19.65 -1.32
C GLN A 180 -11.71 20.10 -1.84
N MET A 181 -11.69 21.07 -2.75
CA MET A 181 -10.46 21.66 -3.26
C MET A 181 -10.52 23.18 -3.05
N TYR A 182 -9.46 23.73 -2.47
CA TYR A 182 -9.27 25.16 -2.28
C TYR A 182 -8.18 25.64 -3.23
N PHE A 183 -8.50 26.65 -4.03
CA PHE A 183 -7.56 27.28 -4.96
C PHE A 183 -6.77 28.33 -4.19
N LEU A 184 -5.44 28.30 -4.29
CA LEU A 184 -4.54 29.17 -3.54
C LEU A 184 -3.72 30.07 -4.47
N ASP A 185 -3.44 31.28 -3.99
CA ASP A 185 -2.47 32.19 -4.61
C ASP A 185 -1.01 31.79 -4.33
N ASP A 186 -0.07 32.62 -4.80
CA ASP A 186 1.38 32.43 -4.62
C ASP A 186 1.81 32.39 -3.15
N ASN A 187 1.10 33.09 -2.27
CA ASN A 187 1.37 33.15 -0.85
C ASN A 187 0.71 32.00 -0.06
N GLY A 188 -0.04 31.12 -0.74
CA GLY A 188 -0.77 30.02 -0.12
C GLY A 188 -2.10 30.44 0.51
N GLN A 189 -2.58 31.66 0.24
CA GLN A 189 -3.88 32.12 0.70
C GLN A 189 -4.98 31.56 -0.22
N ALA A 190 -6.03 30.99 0.37
CA ALA A 190 -7.19 30.53 -0.40
C ALA A 190 -7.92 31.72 -1.04
N ILE A 191 -8.11 31.66 -2.36
CA ILE A 191 -8.79 32.69 -3.16
C ILE A 191 -10.18 32.27 -3.62
N ASP A 192 -10.45 30.96 -3.74
CA ASP A 192 -11.79 30.39 -3.95
C ASP A 192 -11.76 28.87 -3.66
N SER A 193 -12.87 28.17 -3.86
CA SER A 193 -12.98 26.71 -3.71
C SER A 193 -13.66 26.07 -4.92
N LEU A 194 -13.51 24.75 -5.09
CA LEU A 194 -14.24 24.01 -6.12
C LEU A 194 -15.72 24.00 -5.80
N PHE A 195 -16.09 23.49 -4.62
CA PHE A 195 -17.49 23.47 -4.18
C PHE A 195 -17.77 24.63 -3.22
N THR A 196 -18.91 25.29 -3.41
CA THR A 196 -19.47 26.22 -2.42
C THR A 196 -20.07 25.40 -1.28
N GLY A 197 -19.36 25.30 -0.15
CA GLY A 197 -19.78 24.56 1.04
C GLY A 197 -18.88 23.36 1.37
N ASP A 198 -19.51 22.29 1.87
CA ASP A 198 -18.83 21.10 2.37
C ASP A 198 -18.22 20.22 1.27
N PRO A 199 -17.25 19.35 1.61
CA PRO A 199 -16.74 18.33 0.69
C PRO A 199 -17.86 17.53 0.04
N ARG A 200 -17.74 17.29 -1.26
CA ARG A 200 -18.73 16.52 -2.01
C ARG A 200 -18.20 15.14 -2.35
N PHE A 201 -19.12 14.18 -2.42
CA PHE A 201 -18.81 12.84 -2.93
C PHE A 201 -18.50 12.91 -4.42
N ILE A 202 -17.32 12.44 -4.82
CA ILE A 202 -16.86 12.52 -6.23
C ILE A 202 -16.45 11.17 -6.82
N MET A 203 -16.31 10.14 -5.98
CA MET A 203 -15.83 8.83 -6.39
C MET A 203 -16.52 7.74 -5.58
N GLU A 204 -17.29 6.91 -6.27
CA GLU A 204 -17.92 5.73 -5.68
C GLU A 204 -16.94 4.56 -5.59
N ALA A 205 -17.08 3.72 -4.57
CA ALA A 205 -16.27 2.51 -4.46
C ALA A 205 -16.63 1.51 -5.59
N ALA A 206 -15.66 0.69 -5.99
CA ALA A 206 -15.96 -0.49 -6.79
C ALA A 206 -16.85 -1.47 -6.01
N PRO A 207 -17.74 -2.22 -6.69
CA PRO A 207 -18.42 -3.36 -6.05
C PRO A 207 -17.38 -4.36 -5.55
N VAL A 208 -17.65 -4.98 -4.41
CA VAL A 208 -16.78 -6.00 -3.81
C VAL A 208 -17.46 -7.36 -3.76
N ASN A 209 -16.68 -8.42 -3.90
CA ASN A 209 -17.16 -9.80 -3.72
C ASN A 209 -17.21 -10.19 -2.23
N SER A 210 -17.60 -11.45 -1.95
CA SER A 210 -17.69 -11.99 -0.59
C SER A 210 -16.38 -12.00 0.19
N ASN A 211 -15.23 -11.84 -0.48
CA ASN A 211 -13.90 -11.81 0.12
C ASN A 211 -13.36 -10.37 0.28
N GLY A 212 -14.21 -9.35 0.06
CA GLY A 212 -13.82 -7.95 0.18
C GLY A 212 -12.93 -7.44 -0.97
N VAL A 213 -12.81 -8.19 -2.07
CA VAL A 213 -12.00 -7.80 -3.24
C VAL A 213 -12.87 -7.07 -4.27
N ALA A 214 -12.36 -5.97 -4.83
CA ALA A 214 -13.03 -5.24 -5.90
C ALA A 214 -13.28 -6.13 -7.14
N SER A 215 -14.49 -6.10 -7.69
CA SER A 215 -14.92 -6.98 -8.78
C SER A 215 -15.35 -6.23 -10.04
N GLY A 216 -15.04 -4.93 -10.14
CA GLY A 216 -15.43 -4.09 -11.27
C GLY A 216 -14.92 -2.67 -11.14
N ILE A 217 -15.39 -1.80 -12.03
CA ILE A 217 -15.08 -0.37 -12.03
C ILE A 217 -16.39 0.39 -11.87
N THR A 218 -16.42 1.34 -10.94
CA THR A 218 -17.53 2.28 -10.81
C THR A 218 -17.13 3.63 -11.41
N ARG A 219 -17.98 4.15 -12.30
CA ARG A 219 -17.79 5.47 -12.92
C ARG A 219 -18.70 6.50 -12.28
N THR A 220 -18.13 7.61 -11.80
CA THR A 220 -18.89 8.73 -11.22
C THR A 220 -18.57 10.00 -11.99
N GLU A 221 -19.60 10.77 -12.33
CA GLU A 221 -19.44 12.10 -12.91
C GLU A 221 -19.96 13.16 -11.93
N SER A 222 -19.17 14.22 -11.71
CA SER A 222 -19.57 15.36 -10.89
C SER A 222 -19.40 16.64 -11.70
N PHE A 223 -20.41 17.50 -11.65
CA PHE A 223 -20.43 18.77 -12.37
C PHE A 223 -20.46 19.91 -11.35
N VAL A 224 -19.61 20.91 -11.59
CA VAL A 224 -19.45 22.07 -10.71
C VAL A 224 -19.52 23.33 -11.53
N THR A 225 -20.64 24.03 -11.42
CA THR A 225 -20.84 25.31 -12.06
C THR A 225 -20.16 26.44 -11.28
N MET A 226 -19.49 27.32 -12.00
CA MET A 226 -18.94 28.58 -11.49
C MET A 226 -19.39 29.73 -12.39
N ASP A 227 -19.69 30.87 -11.75
CA ASP A 227 -19.85 32.14 -12.45
C ASP A 227 -18.49 32.70 -12.92
N ALA A 228 -18.55 33.75 -13.74
CA ALA A 228 -17.36 34.37 -14.32
C ALA A 228 -16.44 34.98 -13.26
N ASP A 229 -16.98 35.55 -12.18
CA ASP A 229 -16.19 36.23 -11.14
C ASP A 229 -15.38 35.21 -10.30
N ARG A 230 -16.00 34.08 -9.95
CA ARG A 230 -15.33 32.95 -9.29
C ARG A 230 -14.27 32.36 -10.19
N PHE A 231 -14.60 32.12 -11.46
CA PHE A 231 -13.63 31.59 -12.40
C PHE A 231 -12.44 32.54 -12.61
N ASP A 232 -12.67 33.85 -12.64
CA ASP A 232 -11.61 34.86 -12.76
C ASP A 232 -10.62 34.82 -11.59
N ARG A 233 -11.09 34.52 -10.38
CA ARG A 233 -10.21 34.27 -9.23
C ARG A 233 -9.51 32.92 -9.35
N VAL A 234 -10.26 31.85 -9.59
CA VAL A 234 -9.76 30.47 -9.64
C VAL A 234 -8.64 30.28 -10.66
N ARG A 235 -8.78 30.84 -11.86
CA ARG A 235 -7.78 30.70 -12.94
C ARG A 235 -6.42 31.34 -12.58
N ARG A 236 -6.39 32.27 -11.62
CA ARG A 236 -5.15 32.91 -11.13
C ARG A 236 -4.41 32.07 -10.07
N ALA A 237 -5.03 31.00 -9.58
CA ALA A 237 -4.42 30.12 -8.59
C ALA A 237 -3.18 29.43 -9.14
N LYS A 238 -2.16 29.29 -8.29
CA LYS A 238 -0.94 28.52 -8.59
C LYS A 238 -0.88 27.19 -7.86
N LYS A 239 -1.72 27.00 -6.85
CA LYS A 239 -1.78 25.76 -6.06
C LYS A 239 -3.23 25.38 -5.78
N ALA A 240 -3.47 24.10 -5.57
CA ALA A 240 -4.69 23.57 -4.98
C ALA A 240 -4.36 22.86 -3.68
N PHE A 241 -5.13 23.15 -2.65
CA PHE A 241 -5.19 22.36 -1.43
C PHE A 241 -6.41 21.44 -1.49
N LEU A 242 -6.16 20.14 -1.61
CA LEU A 242 -7.16 19.09 -1.57
C LEU A 242 -7.38 18.67 -0.12
N LYS A 243 -8.65 18.58 0.27
CA LYS A 243 -9.11 17.92 1.47
C LYS A 243 -10.03 16.78 1.07
N THR A 244 -9.58 15.55 1.30
CA THR A 244 -10.33 14.34 0.95
C THR A 244 -10.65 13.51 2.18
N ALA A 245 -11.70 12.71 2.07
CA ALA A 245 -11.97 11.65 3.05
C ALA A 245 -12.35 10.37 2.33
N PHE A 246 -11.70 9.28 2.72
CA PHE A 246 -11.83 7.95 2.15
C PHE A 246 -12.72 7.06 3.03
N THR A 247 -13.60 6.30 2.41
CA THR A 247 -14.46 5.32 3.09
C THR A 247 -14.46 4.02 2.29
N THR A 248 -14.16 2.89 2.92
CA THR A 248 -14.18 1.59 2.24
C THR A 248 -15.61 1.21 1.82
N ALA A 249 -15.74 0.26 0.90
CA ALA A 249 -17.02 -0.16 0.33
C ALA A 249 -18.05 -0.50 1.41
N GLN A 250 -19.34 -0.38 1.06
CA GLN A 250 -20.46 -0.54 1.99
C GLN A 250 -20.30 0.36 3.23
N ASN A 251 -19.99 1.64 3.02
CA ASN A 251 -19.80 2.65 4.07
C ASN A 251 -18.74 2.33 5.13
N GLY A 252 -17.85 1.36 4.89
CA GLY A 252 -16.90 0.86 5.88
C GLY A 252 -17.48 -0.11 6.91
N ASP A 253 -18.61 -0.74 6.61
CA ASP A 253 -19.23 -1.80 7.41
C ASP A 253 -18.52 -3.15 7.27
N ILE A 254 -17.76 -3.36 6.19
CA ILE A 254 -17.01 -4.60 5.93
C ILE A 254 -15.52 -4.33 5.69
N PRO A 255 -14.65 -5.29 6.04
CA PRO A 255 -13.26 -5.26 5.60
C PRO A 255 -13.18 -5.46 4.09
N VAL A 256 -12.26 -4.75 3.45
CA VAL A 256 -11.96 -4.85 2.02
C VAL A 256 -10.47 -5.03 1.82
N LYS A 257 -10.07 -5.62 0.68
CA LYS A 257 -8.66 -5.81 0.32
C LYS A 257 -8.26 -4.79 -0.74
N LEU A 258 -7.20 -4.03 -0.47
CA LEU A 258 -6.56 -3.15 -1.44
C LEU A 258 -5.43 -3.92 -2.13
N LEU A 259 -5.63 -4.21 -3.41
CA LEU A 259 -4.68 -4.98 -4.21
C LEU A 259 -3.81 -4.06 -5.07
N ALA A 260 -2.58 -4.47 -5.33
CA ALA A 260 -1.68 -3.74 -6.24
C ALA A 260 -2.21 -3.66 -7.70
N THR A 261 -3.18 -4.50 -8.04
CA THR A 261 -3.87 -4.50 -9.33
C THR A 261 -5.04 -3.52 -9.40
N ASP A 262 -5.50 -2.98 -8.26
CA ASP A 262 -6.61 -2.03 -8.25
C ASP A 262 -6.16 -0.71 -8.89
N GLN A 263 -7.02 -0.12 -9.72
CA GLN A 263 -6.71 1.09 -10.46
C GLN A 263 -7.82 2.12 -10.29
N THR A 264 -7.42 3.37 -10.14
CA THR A 264 -8.32 4.52 -10.09
C THR A 264 -7.85 5.57 -11.08
N THR A 265 -8.77 6.08 -11.89
CA THR A 265 -8.53 7.20 -12.79
C THR A 265 -9.42 8.37 -12.40
N ILE A 266 -8.81 9.55 -12.21
CA ILE A 266 -9.53 10.80 -11.95
C ILE A 266 -9.17 11.76 -13.08
N LYS A 267 -10.19 12.26 -13.77
CA LYS A 267 -10.07 13.25 -14.85
C LYS A 267 -10.87 14.48 -14.45
N MET A 268 -10.28 15.65 -14.58
CA MET A 268 -10.98 16.93 -14.44
C MET A 268 -10.86 17.69 -15.76
N GLY A 269 -11.97 18.22 -16.24
CA GLY A 269 -12.02 19.07 -17.44
C GLY A 269 -12.86 20.32 -17.19
N LEU A 270 -12.68 21.29 -18.08
CA LEU A 270 -13.36 22.58 -18.03
C LEU A 270 -14.23 22.76 -19.28
N LYS A 271 -15.47 23.19 -19.11
CA LYS A 271 -16.35 23.65 -20.18
C LYS A 271 -16.68 25.12 -19.95
N VAL A 272 -16.35 25.97 -20.92
CA VAL A 272 -16.62 27.41 -20.88
C VAL A 272 -17.72 27.73 -21.88
N LYS A 273 -18.80 28.36 -21.42
CA LYS A 273 -19.84 28.93 -22.28
C LYS A 273 -19.55 30.42 -22.44
N THR A 274 -19.34 30.87 -23.68
CA THR A 274 -19.07 32.26 -24.02
C THR A 274 -20.28 32.92 -24.66
N ARG A 275 -20.44 34.23 -24.44
CA ARG A 275 -21.38 35.05 -25.19
C ARG A 275 -20.79 35.30 -26.58
N LEU A 276 -21.55 35.00 -27.64
CA LEU A 276 -21.22 35.48 -28.97
C LEU A 276 -21.50 36.99 -28.97
N GLY A 277 -20.49 37.80 -29.28
CA GLY A 277 -20.69 39.23 -29.48
C GLY A 277 -21.68 39.45 -30.61
N GLY A 278 -22.77 40.16 -30.35
CA GLY A 278 -23.50 40.83 -31.41
C GLY A 278 -22.61 41.95 -31.95
N GLU A 279 -22.48 42.02 -33.27
CA GLU A 279 -22.01 43.24 -33.95
C GLU A 279 -22.87 44.44 -33.60
#